data_AF-A0A4R1ZZB4-F1
#
_entry.id   AF-A0A4R1ZZB4-F1
#
_cell.length_a   1.000
_cell.length_b   1.000
_cell.length_c   1.000
_cell.angle_alpha   90.00
_cell.angle_beta   90.00
_cell.angle_gamma   90.00
#
_symmetry.space_group_name_H-M   'P 1'
#
loop_
_entity.id
_entity.type
_entity.pdbx_description
1 polymer ?
#
loop_
_entity_poly.entity_id
_entity_poly.type
_entity_poly.pdbx_seq_one_letter_code
_entity_poly.pdbx_strand_id
1 'polypeptide(L)'
;MFIAQRILGYAALLFGLLVSFSGQIAEAGMFAVAGFVLVSLAELVRLQQGMYHLALGLPLRNEQIHKILRRTSPVKVTSTTLSIHPFNETEYPLLELQGEAYLRVKAFISYIEQSETEYRFTFPDSAPVLLICDPRYSQGSRLFQYNDQVFVKLSALPLSIEKEGDRLRVEVAAQRHQL
;
A
#
# COMPACT_ATOMS: atom_id res chain seq x y z
N MET A 1 -8.01 -17.08 19.19
CA MET A 1 -8.97 -16.47 20.14
C MET A 1 -10.05 -15.61 19.44
N PHE A 2 -9.71 -14.72 18.50
CA PHE A 2 -10.67 -13.80 17.85
C PHE A 2 -11.72 -14.46 16.94
N ILE A 3 -11.33 -15.51 16.23
CA ILE A 3 -12.24 -16.31 15.41
C ILE A 3 -13.32 -16.93 16.29
N ALA A 4 -12.95 -17.41 17.50
CA ALA A 4 -13.89 -17.97 18.45
C ALA A 4 -14.90 -16.91 18.95
N GLN A 5 -14.46 -15.70 19.30
CA GLN A 5 -15.37 -14.61 19.72
C GLN A 5 -16.33 -14.19 18.60
N ARG A 6 -15.86 -14.13 17.35
CA ARG A 6 -16.71 -13.80 16.20
C ARG A 6 -17.72 -14.90 15.87
N ILE A 7 -17.30 -16.17 15.95
CA ILE A 7 -18.18 -17.34 15.82
C ILE A 7 -19.23 -17.34 16.94
N LEU A 8 -18.82 -17.05 18.19
CA LEU A 8 -19.73 -16.96 19.33
C LEU A 8 -20.76 -15.84 19.15
N GLY A 9 -20.32 -14.67 18.65
CA GLY A 9 -21.20 -13.54 18.33
C GLY A 9 -22.24 -13.89 17.25
N TYR A 10 -21.82 -14.54 16.16
CA TYR A 10 -22.75 -15.02 15.14
C TYR A 10 -23.68 -16.11 15.66
N ALA A 11 -23.19 -17.03 16.49
CA ALA A 11 -24.01 -18.05 17.11
C ALA A 11 -25.08 -17.44 18.03
N ALA A 12 -24.73 -16.41 18.81
CA ALA A 12 -25.68 -15.69 19.67
C ALA A 12 -26.76 -14.95 18.85
N LEU A 13 -26.40 -14.32 17.73
CA LEU A 13 -27.37 -13.69 16.82
C LEU A 13 -28.32 -14.73 16.21
N LEU A 14 -27.78 -15.88 15.78
CA LEU A 14 -28.56 -16.96 15.18
C LEU A 14 -29.50 -17.60 16.21
N PHE A 15 -29.05 -17.74 17.46
CA PHE A 15 -29.88 -18.22 18.57
C PHE A 15 -30.98 -17.23 18.94
N GLY A 16 -30.69 -15.93 19.01
CA GLY A 16 -31.71 -14.89 19.22
C GLY A 16 -32.77 -14.88 18.11
N LEU A 17 -32.37 -15.13 16.87
CA LEU A 17 -33.28 -15.24 15.74
C LEU A 17 -34.21 -16.46 15.87
N LEU A 18 -33.69 -17.62 16.32
CA LEU A 18 -34.49 -18.81 16.59
C LEU A 18 -35.47 -18.61 17.76
N VAL A 19 -35.03 -17.97 18.85
CA VAL A 19 -35.88 -17.62 20.00
C VAL A 19 -36.97 -16.62 19.60
N SER A 20 -36.72 -15.76 18.62
CA SER A 20 -37.76 -14.85 18.12
C SER A 20 -38.95 -15.59 17.50
N PHE A 21 -38.76 -16.81 16.97
CA PHE A 21 -39.85 -17.63 16.44
C PHE A 21 -40.71 -18.30 17.52
N SER A 22 -40.22 -18.40 18.76
CA SER A 22 -41.00 -18.96 19.88
C SER A 22 -41.95 -17.93 20.53
N GLY A 23 -41.93 -16.67 20.08
CA GLY A 23 -42.75 -15.58 20.63
C GLY A 23 -42.15 -14.87 21.84
N GLN A 24 -40.95 -15.28 22.30
CA GLN A 24 -40.24 -14.67 23.43
C GLN A 24 -39.36 -13.48 22.96
N ILE A 25 -40.03 -12.40 22.53
CA ILE A 25 -39.39 -11.24 21.89
C ILE A 25 -38.35 -10.56 22.80
N ALA A 26 -38.60 -10.51 24.12
CA ALA A 26 -37.69 -9.88 25.08
C ALA A 26 -36.35 -10.63 25.20
N GLU A 27 -36.39 -11.97 25.21
CA GLU A 27 -35.20 -12.81 25.29
C GLU A 27 -34.42 -12.79 23.97
N ALA A 28 -35.13 -12.85 22.84
CA ALA A 28 -34.56 -12.67 21.51
C ALA A 28 -33.81 -11.32 21.39
N GLY A 29 -34.38 -10.25 21.94
CA GLY A 29 -33.75 -8.92 21.99
C GLY A 29 -32.42 -8.91 22.75
N MET A 30 -32.34 -9.58 23.90
CA MET A 30 -31.09 -9.68 24.67
C MET A 30 -30.00 -10.42 23.89
N PHE A 31 -30.33 -11.55 23.26
CA PHE A 31 -29.37 -12.31 22.44
C PHE A 31 -28.91 -11.51 21.21
N ALA A 32 -29.82 -10.76 20.57
CA ALA A 32 -29.48 -9.91 19.45
C ALA A 32 -28.51 -8.78 19.86
N VAL A 33 -28.78 -8.09 20.97
CA VAL A 33 -27.90 -7.04 21.49
C VAL A 33 -26.54 -7.61 21.90
N ALA A 34 -26.52 -8.72 22.64
CA ALA A 34 -25.28 -9.37 23.07
C ALA A 34 -24.43 -9.83 21.86
N GLY A 35 -25.08 -10.44 20.86
CA GLY A 35 -24.42 -10.86 19.62
C GLY A 35 -23.84 -9.68 18.84
N PHE A 36 -24.59 -8.59 18.72
CA PHE A 36 -24.12 -7.37 18.05
C PHE A 36 -22.91 -6.77 18.76
N VAL A 37 -22.97 -6.61 20.08
CA VAL A 37 -21.86 -6.10 20.90
C VAL A 37 -20.59 -6.94 20.72
N LEU A 38 -20.71 -8.28 20.75
CA LEU A 38 -19.56 -9.17 20.58
C LEU A 38 -18.92 -9.04 19.19
N VAL A 39 -19.74 -8.93 18.13
CA VAL A 39 -19.26 -8.75 16.76
C VAL A 39 -18.59 -7.39 16.59
N SER A 40 -19.20 -6.32 17.10
CA SER A 40 -18.63 -4.97 17.05
C SER A 40 -17.31 -4.86 17.81
N LEU A 41 -17.21 -5.47 19.00
CA LEU A 41 -15.95 -5.53 19.77
C LEU A 41 -14.85 -6.28 19.02
N ALA A 42 -15.19 -7.43 18.41
CA ALA A 42 -14.22 -8.19 17.62
C ALA A 42 -13.69 -7.35 16.43
N GLU A 43 -14.55 -6.56 15.81
CA GLU A 43 -14.17 -5.69 14.70
C GLU A 43 -13.33 -4.48 15.14
N LEU A 44 -13.67 -3.86 16.27
CA LEU A 44 -12.86 -2.80 16.87
C LEU A 44 -11.45 -3.27 17.22
N VAL A 45 -11.31 -4.45 17.82
CA VAL A 45 -10.00 -5.04 18.12
C VAL A 45 -9.21 -5.34 16.84
N ARG A 46 -9.88 -5.82 15.79
CA ARG A 46 -9.25 -6.03 14.47
C ARG A 46 -8.70 -4.72 13.89
N LEU A 47 -9.47 -3.64 14.00
CA LEU A 47 -9.04 -2.31 13.56
C LEU A 47 -7.85 -1.80 14.39
N GLN A 48 -7.88 -1.98 15.71
CA GLN A 48 -6.78 -1.61 16.59
C GLN A 48 -5.51 -2.40 16.31
N GLN A 49 -5.59 -3.71 16.03
CA GLN A 49 -4.43 -4.50 15.62
C GLN A 49 -3.84 -4.00 14.29
N GLY A 50 -4.69 -3.61 13.34
CA GLY A 50 -4.25 -2.97 12.11
C GLY A 50 -3.46 -1.69 12.36
N MET A 51 -3.94 -0.85 13.28
CA MET A 51 -3.25 0.37 13.71
C MET A 51 -1.97 0.10 14.51
N TYR A 52 -1.96 -0.92 15.37
CA TYR A 52 -0.79 -1.31 16.16
C TYR A 52 0.32 -1.89 15.27
N HIS A 53 -0.04 -2.67 14.25
CA HIS A 53 0.90 -3.13 13.23
C HIS A 53 1.53 -1.97 12.45
N LEU A 54 0.74 -0.94 12.13
CA LEU A 54 1.23 0.31 11.53
C LEU A 54 2.16 1.08 12.47
N ALA A 55 1.85 1.13 13.77
CA ALA A 55 2.66 1.81 14.78
C ALA A 55 4.01 1.11 15.07
N LEU A 56 4.07 -0.22 14.86
CA LEU A 56 5.29 -1.03 15.02
C LEU A 56 6.15 -1.14 13.75
N GLY A 57 5.77 -0.48 12.65
CA GLY A 57 6.51 -0.53 11.38
C GLY A 57 6.52 -1.91 10.71
N LEU A 58 5.60 -2.80 11.08
CA LEU A 58 5.52 -4.14 10.51
C LEU A 58 5.09 -4.08 9.04
N PRO A 59 5.62 -4.99 8.19
CA PRO A 59 5.37 -4.94 6.76
C PRO A 59 3.87 -5.00 6.44
N LEU A 60 3.44 -4.12 5.53
CA LEU A 60 2.04 -4.06 5.13
C LEU A 60 1.63 -5.37 4.48
N ARG A 61 0.41 -5.83 4.78
CA ARG A 61 -0.15 -7.00 4.09
C ARG A 61 -0.47 -6.63 2.64
N ASN A 62 -0.32 -7.59 1.73
CA ASN A 62 -0.66 -7.42 0.31
C ASN A 62 -2.10 -6.91 0.11
N GLU A 63 -3.06 -7.34 0.94
CA GLU A 63 -4.44 -6.84 0.89
C GLU A 63 -4.56 -5.34 1.18
N GLN A 64 -3.70 -4.79 2.04
CA GLN A 64 -3.70 -3.36 2.35
C GLN A 64 -3.12 -2.58 1.17
N ILE A 65 -2.01 -3.03 0.60
CA ILE A 65 -1.42 -2.44 -0.62
C ILE A 65 -2.44 -2.48 -1.76
N HIS A 66 -3.15 -3.59 -1.94
CA HIS A 66 -4.22 -3.72 -2.93
C HIS A 66 -5.33 -2.68 -2.77
N LYS A 67 -5.79 -2.47 -1.54
CA LYS A 67 -6.83 -1.49 -1.22
C LYS A 67 -6.36 -0.06 -1.47
N ILE A 68 -5.10 0.24 -1.18
CA ILE A 68 -4.51 1.55 -1.45
C ILE A 68 -4.41 1.76 -2.97
N LEU A 69 -3.83 0.80 -3.70
CA LEU A 69 -3.73 0.83 -5.16
C LEU A 69 -5.07 1.06 -5.87
N ARG A 70 -6.15 0.42 -5.40
CA ARG A 70 -7.49 0.61 -5.98
C ARG A 70 -8.10 1.98 -5.72
N ARG A 71 -7.64 2.69 -4.70
CA ARG A 71 -8.15 4.02 -4.33
C ARG A 71 -7.30 5.13 -4.93
N THR A 72 -6.04 4.86 -5.26
CA THR A 72 -5.18 5.85 -5.87
C THR A 72 -5.50 6.02 -7.35
N SER A 73 -5.78 7.26 -7.75
CA SER A 73 -5.78 7.63 -9.17
C SER A 73 -4.38 7.49 -9.74
N PRO A 74 -4.21 6.86 -10.92
CA PRO A 74 -2.92 6.85 -11.60
C PRO A 74 -2.51 8.28 -11.99
N VAL A 75 -1.21 8.49 -12.14
CA VAL A 75 -0.61 9.78 -12.54
C VAL A 75 0.08 9.64 -13.89
N LYS A 76 0.01 10.68 -14.70
CA LYS A 76 0.71 10.78 -15.99
C LYS A 76 2.15 11.18 -15.73
N VAL A 77 3.09 10.30 -16.04
CA VAL A 77 4.52 10.55 -15.79
C VAL A 77 5.15 11.23 -17.00
N THR A 78 5.80 12.36 -16.78
CA THR A 78 6.45 13.14 -17.83
C THR A 78 7.88 13.49 -17.44
N SER A 79 8.76 13.55 -18.43
CA SER A 79 10.12 14.02 -18.26
C SER A 79 10.62 14.71 -19.52
N THR A 80 11.43 15.76 -19.35
CA THR A 80 12.15 16.39 -20.47
C THR A 80 13.54 15.81 -20.65
N THR A 81 14.14 15.28 -19.57
CA THR A 81 15.50 14.74 -19.56
C THR A 81 15.56 13.22 -19.67
N LEU A 82 14.46 12.52 -19.34
CA LEU A 82 14.38 11.07 -19.32
C LEU A 82 13.36 10.55 -20.33
N SER A 83 13.63 9.35 -20.86
CA SER A 83 12.69 8.57 -21.64
C SER A 83 11.81 7.75 -20.70
N ILE A 84 10.54 8.14 -20.56
CA ILE A 84 9.55 7.40 -19.78
C ILE A 84 8.98 6.29 -20.66
N HIS A 85 9.02 5.06 -20.17
CA HIS A 85 8.46 3.94 -20.91
C HIS A 85 6.92 3.90 -20.81
N PRO A 86 6.21 3.38 -21.82
CA PRO A 86 6.67 3.28 -23.20
C PRO A 86 6.83 4.66 -23.87
N PHE A 87 6.11 5.67 -23.40
CA PHE A 87 6.23 7.07 -23.83
C PHE A 87 5.83 8.04 -22.71
N ASN A 88 6.20 9.32 -22.84
CA ASN A 88 5.79 10.38 -21.92
C ASN A 88 4.26 10.49 -21.79
N GLU A 89 3.78 10.93 -20.63
CA GLU A 89 2.35 10.98 -20.26
C GLU A 89 1.69 9.60 -20.06
N THR A 90 2.46 8.51 -20.05
CA THR A 90 1.93 7.20 -19.65
C THR A 90 1.45 7.24 -18.19
N GLU A 91 0.29 6.65 -17.96
CA GLU A 91 -0.31 6.52 -16.64
C GLU A 91 0.34 5.41 -15.82
N TYR A 92 0.79 5.76 -14.62
CA TYR A 92 1.37 4.84 -13.65
C TYR A 92 0.69 4.99 -12.28
N PRO A 93 0.51 3.88 -11.53
CA PRO A 93 0.05 3.96 -10.16
C PRO A 93 1.11 4.63 -9.29
N LEU A 94 0.72 5.71 -8.59
CA LEU A 94 1.54 6.39 -7.59
C LEU A 94 1.06 5.97 -6.20
N LEU A 95 1.90 5.27 -5.45
CA LEU A 95 1.57 4.87 -4.09
C LEU A 95 2.14 5.87 -3.09
N GLU A 96 1.29 6.43 -2.24
CA GLU A 96 1.70 7.25 -1.11
C GLU A 96 1.64 6.37 0.16
N LEU A 97 2.79 5.96 0.66
CA LEU A 97 2.92 5.10 1.83
C LEU A 97 3.76 5.82 2.89
N GLN A 98 3.16 6.12 4.05
CA GLN A 98 3.83 6.78 5.17
C GLN A 98 4.48 8.13 4.79
N GLY A 99 3.86 8.90 3.90
CA GLY A 99 4.37 10.19 3.43
C GLY A 99 5.41 10.08 2.31
N GLU A 100 5.72 8.88 1.84
CA GLU A 100 6.69 8.63 0.78
C GLU A 100 5.99 8.18 -0.50
N ALA A 101 6.46 8.70 -1.63
CA ALA A 101 5.91 8.41 -2.95
C ALA A 101 6.66 7.26 -3.61
N TYR A 102 5.90 6.27 -4.09
CA TYR A 102 6.40 5.09 -4.79
C TYR A 102 5.77 5.01 -6.17
N LEU A 103 6.59 4.76 -7.19
CA LEU A 103 6.15 4.60 -8.57
C LEU A 103 6.55 3.23 -9.08
N ARG A 104 5.78 2.70 -10.03
CA ARG A 104 6.16 1.46 -10.71
C ARG A 104 7.49 1.65 -11.46
N VAL A 105 8.45 0.78 -11.18
CA VAL A 105 9.80 0.73 -11.76
C VAL A 105 9.79 0.70 -13.28
N LYS A 106 8.76 0.09 -13.88
CA LYS A 106 8.56 0.00 -15.33
C LYS A 106 8.63 1.36 -16.04
N ALA A 107 8.28 2.47 -15.37
CA ALA A 107 8.40 3.82 -15.93
C ALA A 107 9.84 4.15 -16.37
N PHE A 108 10.84 3.57 -15.69
CA PHE A 108 12.26 3.84 -15.89
C PHE A 108 13.03 2.67 -16.51
N ILE A 109 12.35 1.71 -17.17
CA ILE A 109 12.96 0.44 -17.60
C ILE A 109 14.23 0.61 -18.43
N SER A 110 14.35 1.69 -19.19
CA SER A 110 15.53 2.03 -20.00
C SER A 110 16.78 2.37 -19.18
N TYR A 111 16.64 2.62 -17.88
CA TYR A 111 17.68 3.04 -16.96
C TYR A 111 17.96 2.00 -15.88
N ILE A 112 17.44 0.78 -16.03
CA ILE A 112 17.47 -0.24 -14.99
C ILE A 112 18.17 -1.49 -15.51
N GLU A 113 19.16 -1.95 -14.75
CA GLU A 113 19.72 -3.28 -14.85
C GLU A 113 19.27 -4.08 -13.63
N GLN A 114 18.70 -5.27 -13.83
CA GLN A 114 18.28 -6.16 -12.75
C GLN A 114 19.20 -7.38 -12.70
N SER A 115 19.68 -7.71 -11.49
CA SER A 115 20.40 -8.94 -11.18
C SER A 115 19.77 -9.58 -9.95
N GLU A 116 19.04 -10.68 -10.15
CA GLU A 116 18.26 -11.34 -9.09
C GLU A 116 17.32 -10.37 -8.35
N THR A 117 17.66 -10.02 -7.10
CA THR A 117 16.92 -9.09 -6.23
C THR A 117 17.47 -7.68 -6.25
N GLU A 118 18.61 -7.45 -6.90
CA GLU A 118 19.25 -6.14 -6.99
C GLU A 118 18.84 -5.41 -8.27
N TYR A 119 18.57 -4.12 -8.11
CA TYR A 119 18.24 -3.20 -9.18
C TYR A 119 19.25 -2.06 -9.19
N ARG A 120 19.92 -1.90 -10.31
CA ARG A 120 20.86 -0.82 -10.57
C ARG A 120 20.20 0.22 -11.46
N PHE A 121 20.00 1.40 -10.92
CA PHE A 121 19.43 2.55 -11.62
C PHE A 121 20.57 3.44 -12.12
N THR A 122 20.62 3.68 -13.43
CA THR A 122 21.65 4.50 -14.08
C THR A 122 20.97 5.59 -14.90
N PHE A 123 20.81 6.79 -14.32
CA PHE A 123 20.27 7.96 -15.02
C PHE A 123 21.41 8.82 -15.60
N PRO A 124 21.16 9.60 -16.66
CA PRO A 124 22.15 10.55 -17.22
C PRO A 124 22.70 11.48 -16.13
N ASP A 125 23.98 11.83 -16.23
CA ASP A 125 24.64 12.82 -15.35
C ASP A 125 24.49 12.55 -13.83
N SER A 126 24.31 11.29 -13.45
CA SER A 126 24.14 10.86 -12.06
C SER A 126 24.96 9.60 -11.74
N ALA A 127 25.32 9.44 -10.46
CA ALA A 127 25.95 8.21 -10.00
C ALA A 127 24.91 7.07 -10.00
N PRO A 128 25.29 5.84 -10.40
CA PRO A 128 24.39 4.69 -10.33
C PRO A 128 23.89 4.45 -8.90
N VAL A 129 22.61 4.16 -8.75
CA VAL A 129 21.99 3.82 -7.47
C VAL A 129 21.64 2.35 -7.45
N LEU A 130 22.17 1.63 -6.45
CA LEU A 130 21.89 0.21 -6.22
C LEU A 130 20.83 0.09 -5.13
N LEU A 131 19.72 -0.58 -5.45
CA LEU A 131 18.63 -0.85 -4.53
C LEU A 131 18.34 -2.36 -4.49
N ILE A 132 18.11 -2.88 -3.29
CA ILE A 132 17.67 -4.26 -3.08
C ILE A 132 16.15 -4.27 -3.07
N CYS A 133 15.55 -5.18 -3.85
CA CYS A 133 14.11 -5.38 -3.94
C CYS A 133 13.63 -6.24 -2.79
N ASP A 134 12.86 -5.63 -1.88
CA ASP A 134 12.21 -6.36 -0.82
C ASP A 134 11.04 -7.18 -1.38
N PRO A 135 10.84 -8.44 -0.95
CA PRO A 135 9.74 -9.28 -1.44
C PRO A 135 8.36 -8.74 -1.03
N ARG A 136 8.31 -7.85 -0.03
CA ARG A 136 7.12 -7.18 0.48
C ARG A 136 7.49 -5.79 0.98
N TYR A 137 6.55 -4.86 0.97
CA TYR A 137 6.76 -3.55 1.55
C TYR A 137 6.99 -3.65 3.07
N SER A 138 8.07 -3.03 3.55
CA SER A 138 8.29 -2.69 4.95
C SER A 138 8.54 -1.20 5.09
N GLN A 139 8.37 -0.66 6.29
CA GLN A 139 8.67 0.75 6.54
C GLN A 139 10.15 1.03 6.21
N GLY A 140 10.38 1.98 5.31
CA GLY A 140 11.73 2.34 4.86
C GLY A 140 12.24 1.56 3.64
N SER A 141 11.50 0.54 3.16
CA SER A 141 11.81 -0.16 1.91
C SER A 141 11.98 0.85 0.78
N ARG A 142 13.11 0.83 0.08
CA ARG A 142 13.37 1.70 -1.07
C ARG A 142 12.81 1.12 -2.35
N LEU A 143 12.67 -0.20 -2.40
CA LEU A 143 12.20 -0.96 -3.54
C LEU A 143 11.47 -2.19 -3.03
N PHE A 144 10.27 -2.47 -3.53
CA PHE A 144 9.53 -3.67 -3.12
C PHE A 144 8.68 -4.24 -4.25
N GLN A 145 8.41 -5.55 -4.16
CA GLN A 145 7.53 -6.26 -5.08
C GLN A 145 6.09 -6.40 -4.56
N TYR A 146 5.13 -6.26 -5.47
CA TYR A 146 3.71 -6.51 -5.24
C TYR A 146 3.03 -6.99 -6.53
N ASN A 147 2.42 -8.19 -6.52
CA ASN A 147 1.73 -8.80 -7.67
C ASN A 147 2.51 -8.69 -9.00
N ASP A 148 3.76 -9.17 -9.00
CA ASP A 148 4.66 -9.13 -10.18
C ASP A 148 4.99 -7.72 -10.69
N GLN A 149 4.69 -6.69 -9.90
CA GLN A 149 5.10 -5.32 -10.15
C GLN A 149 6.10 -4.89 -9.08
N VAL A 150 7.10 -4.12 -9.50
CA VAL A 150 8.09 -3.55 -8.58
C VAL A 150 7.84 -2.07 -8.45
N PHE A 151 7.85 -1.59 -7.21
CA PHE A 151 7.64 -0.19 -6.85
C PHE A 151 8.90 0.36 -6.22
N VAL A 152 9.35 1.51 -6.71
CA VAL A 152 10.53 2.22 -6.21
C VAL A 152 10.12 3.50 -5.52
N LYS A 153 10.75 3.76 -4.37
CA LYS A 153 10.63 5.00 -3.63
C LYS A 153 11.30 6.11 -4.44
N LEU A 154 10.54 7.12 -4.87
CA LEU A 154 11.07 8.15 -5.75
C LEU A 154 12.17 8.98 -5.08
N SER A 155 12.08 9.23 -3.76
CA SER A 155 13.10 9.93 -2.98
C SER A 155 14.41 9.14 -2.81
N ALA A 156 14.43 7.85 -3.16
CA ALA A 156 15.65 7.05 -3.17
C ALA A 156 16.43 7.15 -4.50
N LEU A 157 15.86 7.80 -5.51
CA LEU A 157 16.48 8.00 -6.81
C LEU A 157 17.04 9.44 -6.91
N PRO A 158 18.06 9.69 -7.75
CA PRO A 158 18.62 11.02 -7.95
C PRO A 158 17.72 11.86 -8.89
N LEU A 159 16.44 11.96 -8.56
CA LEU A 159 15.42 12.61 -9.37
C LEU A 159 14.78 13.78 -8.62
N SER A 160 14.52 14.88 -9.32
CA SER A 160 13.61 15.94 -8.90
C SER A 160 12.18 15.54 -9.28
N ILE A 161 11.24 15.75 -8.37
CA ILE A 161 9.85 15.30 -8.52
C ILE A 161 8.94 16.50 -8.27
N GLU A 162 8.12 16.83 -9.26
CA GLU A 162 7.11 17.88 -9.17
C GLU A 162 5.75 17.28 -9.53
N LYS A 163 4.77 17.43 -8.63
CA LYS A 163 3.41 16.93 -8.82
C LYS A 163 2.47 18.10 -9.09
N GLU A 164 1.85 18.11 -10.27
CA GLU A 164 0.87 19.10 -10.70
C GLU A 164 -0.43 18.39 -11.08
N GLY A 165 -1.38 18.31 -10.14
CA GLY A 165 -2.66 17.63 -10.37
C GLY A 165 -2.49 16.13 -10.64
N ASP A 166 -2.90 15.69 -11.84
CA ASP A 166 -2.77 14.31 -12.34
C ASP A 166 -1.41 14.03 -13.00
N ARG A 167 -0.52 15.04 -13.08
CA ARG A 167 0.78 14.93 -13.72
C ARG A 167 1.91 14.83 -12.70
N LEU A 168 2.83 13.92 -12.96
CA LEU A 168 4.06 13.75 -12.21
C LEU A 168 5.24 14.03 -13.14
N ARG A 169 5.86 15.19 -12.96
CA ARG A 169 7.09 15.53 -13.67
C ARG A 169 8.28 14.98 -12.90
N VAL A 170 9.12 14.22 -13.60
CA VAL A 170 10.36 13.65 -13.07
C VAL A 170 11.52 14.11 -13.92
N GLU A 171 12.57 14.64 -13.28
CA GLU A 171 13.78 15.10 -13.96
C GLU A 171 15.01 14.61 -13.20
N VAL A 172 16.15 14.45 -13.87
CA VAL A 172 17.40 14.18 -13.13
C VAL A 172 17.72 15.38 -12.25
N ALA A 173 17.93 15.15 -10.96
CA ALA A 173 18.35 16.20 -10.05
C ALA A 173 19.76 16.66 -10.48
N ALA A 174 19.87 17.88 -11.01
CA ALA A 174 21.16 18.47 -11.33
C ALA A 174 22.05 18.38 -10.07
N GLN A 175 23.23 17.76 -10.20
CA GLN A 175 24.22 17.78 -9.13
C GLN A 175 24.53 19.24 -8.83
N ARG A 176 24.00 19.77 -7.72
CA ARG A 176 24.59 20.96 -7.11
C ARG A 176 25.98 20.55 -6.66
N HIS A 177 26.98 20.81 -7.50
CA HIS A 177 28.36 20.89 -7.04
C HIS A 177 28.36 21.87 -5.87
N GLN A 178 28.46 21.33 -4.66
CA GLN A 178 28.86 22.12 -3.51
C GLN A 178 30.32 22.48 -3.78
N LEU A 179 30.53 23.70 -4.28
CA LEU A 179 31.82 24.38 -4.28
C LEU A 179 32.23 24.69 -2.83
#